data_AF-A0A812QSC6-F1
#
_entry.id   AF-A0A812QSC6-F1
#
_cell.length_a   1.000
_cell.length_b   1.000
_cell.length_c   1.000
_cell.angle_alpha   90.00
_cell.angle_beta   90.00
_cell.angle_gamma   90.00
#
_symmetry.space_group_name_H-M   'P 1'
#
loop_
_entity.id
_entity.type
_entity.pdbx_description
1 polymer ?
#
loop_
_entity_poly.entity_id
_entity_poly.type
_entity_poly.pdbx_seq_one_letter_code
_entity_poly.pdbx_strand_id
1 'polypeptide(L)'
;MRWIRSRMTLSKRLQGHWREAACALRCTHGLSVHVLVLRQQHAREGASAMDEARGLETLTLSPFEIHFSQTRIRSEFQDGRPLQLALDEIQVTSDGQGEDLLLVPPFPRIEVTRWRCKLRDSTGAAKLSEGGLELYSQEERWFSFDNRRLCCLQRAAAQHWPKKVCCEVVEIPQTLARTRELRKFDTRNTGLSVLVGRRDDPNPEKWCWRTEVGIQPPEPEQEIGVVLPGLRHRGGRPQESEQGHLPFKRNGRRRSQQEEETAGSSFGALRGLLSNWPGWGSARV
;
A
#
# COMPACT_ATOMS: atom_id res chain seq x y z
N MET A 1 -25.98 44.02 -1.00
CA MET A 1 -25.17 43.39 -2.06
C MET A 1 -25.68 41.98 -2.28
N ARG A 2 -26.39 41.74 -3.39
CA ARG A 2 -27.05 40.46 -3.73
C ARG A 2 -26.15 39.67 -4.67
N TRP A 3 -25.78 38.44 -4.29
CA TRP A 3 -25.08 37.52 -5.18
C TRP A 3 -26.09 36.75 -6.03
N ILE A 4 -25.90 36.85 -7.35
CA ILE A 4 -26.73 36.25 -8.40
C ILE A 4 -26.34 34.78 -8.57
N ARG A 5 -27.33 33.89 -8.40
CA ARG A 5 -27.28 32.49 -8.85
C ARG A 5 -27.40 32.47 -10.38
N SER A 6 -26.33 32.05 -11.06
CA SER A 6 -26.39 31.77 -12.50
C SER A 6 -26.52 30.28 -12.75
N ARG A 7 -27.60 29.93 -13.45
CA ARG A 7 -27.99 28.59 -13.89
C ARG A 7 -27.04 28.10 -14.98
N MET A 8 -26.42 26.94 -14.79
CA MET A 8 -25.94 26.10 -15.89
C MET A 8 -26.97 25.01 -16.18
N THR A 9 -27.76 25.21 -17.23
CA THR A 9 -28.49 24.15 -17.91
C THR A 9 -27.74 23.86 -19.21
N LEU A 10 -27.01 22.76 -19.27
CA LEU A 10 -26.47 22.25 -20.53
C LEU A 10 -26.72 20.74 -20.67
N SER A 11 -27.49 20.44 -21.72
CA SER A 11 -27.46 19.25 -22.56
C SER A 11 -27.85 17.89 -21.96
N LYS A 12 -29.16 17.61 -21.97
CA LYS A 12 -29.79 16.29 -21.75
C LYS A 12 -30.00 15.46 -23.03
N ARG A 13 -29.30 15.73 -24.16
CA ARG A 13 -29.71 15.19 -25.48
C ARG A 13 -28.76 14.24 -26.21
N LEU A 14 -27.80 13.61 -25.53
CA LEU A 14 -26.92 12.58 -26.14
C LEU A 14 -26.72 11.29 -25.31
N GLN A 15 -27.54 11.04 -24.28
CA GLN A 15 -27.43 9.82 -23.45
C GLN A 15 -28.32 8.64 -23.91
N GLY A 16 -28.93 8.72 -25.10
CA GLY A 16 -29.95 7.77 -25.56
C GLY A 16 -29.44 6.54 -26.33
N HIS A 17 -28.18 6.46 -26.73
CA HIS A 17 -27.71 5.40 -27.65
C HIS A 17 -26.57 4.50 -27.13
N TRP A 18 -26.13 4.66 -25.88
CA TRP A 18 -25.12 3.77 -25.28
C TRP A 18 -25.70 2.66 -24.39
N ARG A 19 -27.02 2.62 -24.17
CA ARG A 19 -27.65 1.62 -23.27
C ARG A 19 -28.02 0.29 -23.94
N GLU A 20 -28.21 0.24 -25.26
CA GLU A 20 -28.57 -1.02 -25.94
C GLU A 20 -27.36 -1.86 -26.37
N ALA A 21 -26.20 -1.25 -26.61
CA ALA A 21 -24.96 -2.00 -26.91
C ALA A 21 -24.34 -2.69 -25.68
N ALA A 22 -24.64 -2.24 -24.46
CA ALA A 22 -24.11 -2.82 -23.21
C ALA A 22 -24.88 -4.05 -22.71
N CYS A 23 -26.01 -4.40 -23.35
CA CYS A 23 -26.83 -5.55 -22.96
C CYS A 23 -26.48 -6.82 -23.75
N ALA A 24 -25.96 -6.71 -24.98
CA ALA A 24 -25.68 -7.87 -25.85
C ALA A 24 -24.34 -8.57 -25.56
N LEU A 25 -23.41 -7.95 -24.82
CA LEU A 25 -22.11 -8.56 -24.46
C LEU A 25 -22.12 -9.31 -23.11
N ARG A 26 -23.26 -9.37 -22.39
CA ARG A 26 -23.35 -10.03 -21.08
C ARG A 26 -23.75 -11.51 -21.12
N CYS A 27 -24.07 -12.07 -22.29
CA CYS A 27 -24.62 -13.43 -22.36
C CYS A 27 -23.60 -14.57 -22.47
N THR A 28 -22.28 -14.30 -22.53
CA THR A 28 -21.25 -15.36 -22.58
C THR A 28 -20.34 -15.44 -21.35
N HIS A 29 -20.53 -14.58 -20.34
CA HIS A 29 -19.68 -14.53 -19.13
C HIS A 29 -20.31 -15.14 -17.86
N GLY A 30 -21.50 -15.76 -17.98
CA GLY A 30 -22.27 -16.26 -16.82
C GLY A 30 -21.61 -17.38 -16.01
N LEU A 31 -20.62 -18.08 -16.57
CA LEU A 31 -19.89 -19.15 -15.87
C LEU A 31 -18.59 -18.68 -15.21
N SER A 32 -18.16 -17.44 -15.42
CA SER A 32 -16.85 -16.94 -14.94
C SER A 32 -16.91 -16.37 -13.52
N VAL A 33 -18.01 -15.71 -13.14
CA VAL A 33 -18.13 -15.02 -11.84
C VAL A 33 -18.18 -16.01 -10.67
N HIS A 34 -18.90 -17.11 -10.81
CA HIS A 34 -19.06 -18.10 -9.72
C HIS A 34 -17.75 -18.84 -9.39
N VAL A 35 -16.91 -19.09 -10.40
CA VAL A 35 -15.58 -19.72 -10.21
C VAL A 35 -14.61 -18.76 -9.53
N LEU A 36 -14.70 -17.45 -9.82
CA LEU A 36 -13.90 -16.43 -9.14
C LEU A 36 -14.28 -16.31 -7.66
N VAL A 37 -15.57 -16.29 -7.33
CA VAL A 37 -16.05 -16.22 -5.94
C VAL A 37 -15.59 -17.42 -5.11
N LEU A 38 -15.73 -18.64 -5.64
CA LEU A 38 -15.31 -19.86 -4.92
C LEU A 38 -13.79 -19.92 -4.68
N ARG A 39 -12.97 -19.51 -5.66
CA ARG A 39 -11.52 -19.42 -5.47
C ARG A 39 -11.13 -18.42 -4.38
N GLN A 40 -11.89 -17.34 -4.26
CA GLN A 40 -11.64 -16.29 -3.28
C GLN A 40 -11.99 -16.74 -1.84
N GLN A 41 -13.06 -17.51 -1.68
CA GLN A 41 -13.43 -18.11 -0.39
C GLN A 41 -12.35 -19.09 0.09
N HIS A 42 -11.90 -20.01 -0.78
CA HIS A 42 -10.82 -20.93 -0.41
C HIS A 42 -9.49 -20.24 -0.10
N ALA A 43 -9.15 -19.17 -0.82
CA ALA A 43 -7.96 -18.38 -0.52
C ALA A 43 -8.05 -17.70 0.87
N ARG A 44 -9.26 -17.31 1.29
CA ARG A 44 -9.51 -16.73 2.62
C ARG A 44 -9.41 -17.77 3.73
N GLU A 45 -10.06 -18.92 3.55
CA GLU A 45 -9.99 -20.03 4.52
C GLU A 45 -8.55 -20.50 4.72
N GLY A 46 -7.80 -20.66 3.62
CA GLY A 46 -6.38 -21.05 3.67
C GLY A 46 -5.48 -20.00 4.33
N ALA A 47 -5.75 -18.71 4.13
CA ALA A 47 -5.00 -17.64 4.79
C ALA A 47 -5.29 -17.62 6.30
N SER A 48 -6.55 -17.77 6.71
CA SER A 48 -6.94 -17.78 8.11
C SER A 48 -6.24 -18.90 8.90
N ALA A 49 -6.15 -20.11 8.31
CA ALA A 49 -5.45 -21.23 8.95
C ALA A 49 -3.95 -20.97 9.15
N MET A 50 -3.29 -20.25 8.24
CA MET A 50 -1.89 -19.89 8.40
C MET A 50 -1.65 -18.79 9.44
N ASP A 51 -2.59 -17.84 9.57
CA ASP A 51 -2.51 -16.78 10.56
C ASP A 51 -2.71 -17.35 11.98
N GLU A 52 -3.68 -18.25 12.15
CA GLU A 52 -3.89 -18.97 13.40
C GLU A 52 -2.67 -19.82 13.79
N ALA A 53 -2.06 -20.51 12.82
CA ALA A 53 -0.84 -21.29 13.07
C ALA A 53 0.35 -20.42 13.52
N ARG A 54 0.35 -19.12 13.18
CA ARG A 54 1.35 -18.14 13.62
C ARG A 54 0.96 -17.46 14.94
N GLY A 55 -0.24 -17.69 15.46
CA GLY A 55 -0.78 -16.99 16.61
C GLY A 55 -0.98 -15.50 16.35
N LEU A 56 -1.27 -15.11 15.11
CA LEU A 56 -1.56 -13.72 14.75
C LEU A 56 -3.03 -13.41 15.03
N GLU A 57 -3.28 -12.25 15.63
CA GLU A 57 -4.62 -11.81 15.96
C GLU A 57 -5.31 -11.18 14.75
N THR A 58 -6.56 -11.56 14.49
CA THR A 58 -7.40 -10.89 13.49
C THR A 58 -8.25 -9.84 14.19
N LEU A 59 -8.12 -8.59 13.74
CA LEU A 59 -8.86 -7.45 14.27
C LEU A 59 -9.88 -6.94 13.24
N THR A 60 -10.93 -6.29 13.73
CA THR A 60 -11.87 -5.52 12.90
C THR A 60 -11.65 -4.04 13.15
N LEU A 61 -11.09 -3.33 12.17
CA LEU A 61 -10.74 -1.91 12.28
C LEU A 61 -11.45 -1.07 11.20
N SER A 62 -11.64 0.23 11.46
CA SER A 62 -12.05 1.13 10.39
C SER A 62 -10.87 1.37 9.43
N PRO A 63 -11.06 1.28 8.10
CA PRO A 63 -10.01 1.62 7.14
C PRO A 63 -9.42 3.03 7.33
N PHE A 64 -10.18 3.96 7.91
CA PHE A 64 -9.74 5.33 8.17
C PHE A 64 -8.84 5.48 9.40
N GLU A 65 -8.82 4.49 10.29
CA GLU A 65 -7.93 4.43 11.47
C GLU A 65 -6.54 3.88 11.12
N ILE A 66 -6.39 3.30 9.93
CA ILE A 66 -5.14 2.70 9.46
C ILE A 66 -4.38 3.70 8.60
N HIS A 67 -3.13 3.92 8.95
CA HIS A 67 -2.23 4.85 8.29
C HIS A 67 -1.40 4.16 7.21
N PHE A 68 -1.11 4.89 6.15
CA PHE A 68 -0.15 4.46 5.13
C PHE A 68 1.25 4.46 5.73
N SER A 69 2.05 3.42 5.48
CA SER A 69 3.46 3.38 5.88
C SER A 69 4.42 4.08 4.90
N GLN A 70 3.98 4.38 3.69
CA GLN A 70 4.81 5.00 2.65
C GLN A 70 4.11 6.21 2.04
N THR A 71 4.89 7.22 1.66
CA THR A 71 4.36 8.44 1.04
C THR A 71 3.84 8.23 -0.39
N ARG A 72 4.31 7.19 -1.10
CA ARG A 72 3.91 6.88 -2.49
C ARG A 72 3.60 5.39 -2.67
N ILE A 73 2.58 5.09 -3.46
CA ILE A 73 2.23 3.74 -3.92
C ILE A 73 2.05 3.71 -5.43
N ARG A 74 2.24 2.53 -6.03
CA ARG A 74 1.94 2.30 -7.45
C ARG A 74 0.42 2.19 -7.67
N SER A 75 -0.02 2.61 -8.85
CA SER A 75 -1.39 2.49 -9.37
C SER A 75 -1.80 1.05 -9.72
N GLU A 76 -0.86 0.10 -9.68
CA GLU A 76 -1.04 -1.30 -9.99
C GLU A 76 -0.52 -2.21 -8.86
N PHE A 77 -1.14 -3.38 -8.70
CA PHE A 77 -0.66 -4.49 -7.88
C PHE A 77 0.57 -5.16 -8.50
N GLN A 78 1.17 -6.12 -7.79
CA GLN A 78 2.40 -6.79 -8.28
C GLN A 78 2.15 -7.66 -9.52
N ASP A 79 0.93 -8.15 -9.68
CA ASP A 79 0.43 -8.90 -10.84
C ASP A 79 0.06 -7.99 -12.02
N GLY A 80 0.26 -6.67 -11.90
CA GLY A 80 -0.10 -5.70 -12.93
C GLY A 80 -1.57 -5.28 -12.92
N ARG A 81 -2.39 -5.83 -12.02
CA ARG A 81 -3.81 -5.47 -11.93
C ARG A 81 -3.95 -4.02 -11.41
N PRO A 82 -4.74 -3.14 -12.04
CA PRO A 82 -4.92 -1.76 -11.57
C PRO A 82 -5.73 -1.71 -10.26
N LEU A 83 -5.43 -0.71 -9.41
CA LEU A 83 -6.14 -0.51 -8.13
C LEU A 83 -7.66 -0.36 -8.30
N GLN A 84 -8.09 0.33 -9.36
CA GLN A 84 -9.51 0.59 -9.63
C GLN A 84 -10.31 -0.72 -9.81
N LEU A 85 -9.76 -1.70 -10.55
CA LEU A 85 -10.44 -2.98 -10.71
C LEU A 85 -10.56 -3.75 -9.39
N ALA A 86 -9.61 -3.60 -8.46
CA ALA A 86 -9.75 -4.21 -7.13
C ALA A 86 -10.77 -3.47 -6.28
N LEU A 87 -10.83 -2.14 -6.39
CA LEU A 87 -11.83 -1.30 -5.72
C LEU A 87 -13.25 -1.69 -6.16
N ASP A 88 -13.49 -1.85 -7.47
CA ASP A 88 -14.81 -2.19 -8.02
C ASP A 88 -15.28 -3.61 -7.63
N GLU A 89 -14.35 -4.49 -7.25
CA GLU A 89 -14.64 -5.84 -6.78
C GLU A 89 -14.83 -5.94 -5.25
N ILE A 90 -14.58 -4.86 -4.49
CA ILE A 90 -14.84 -4.85 -3.04
C ILE A 90 -16.35 -4.94 -2.82
N GLN A 91 -16.75 -5.98 -2.09
CA GLN A 91 -18.14 -6.14 -1.66
C GLN A 91 -18.34 -5.48 -0.29
N VAL A 92 -19.58 -5.07 -0.03
CA VAL A 92 -19.98 -4.48 1.24
C VAL A 92 -21.14 -5.27 1.80
N THR A 93 -20.97 -5.81 3.00
CA THR A 93 -21.96 -6.62 3.69
C THR A 93 -22.36 -5.94 5.00
N SER A 94 -23.53 -6.28 5.56
CA SER A 94 -23.81 -5.96 6.96
C SER A 94 -22.98 -6.88 7.84
N ASP A 95 -22.50 -6.37 8.97
CA ASP A 95 -21.77 -7.15 9.98
C ASP A 95 -22.66 -8.12 10.78
N GLY A 96 -23.98 -8.04 10.62
CA GLY A 96 -24.97 -8.84 11.36
C GLY A 96 -25.12 -8.47 12.83
N GLN A 97 -24.34 -7.51 13.34
CA GLN A 97 -24.33 -7.06 14.73
C GLN A 97 -24.80 -5.61 14.91
N GLY A 98 -25.01 -4.87 13.82
CA GLY A 98 -25.58 -3.52 13.89
C GLY A 98 -25.80 -2.86 12.53
N GLU A 99 -25.64 -1.53 12.52
CA GLU A 99 -25.71 -0.70 11.31
C GLU A 99 -24.34 -0.57 10.61
N ASP A 100 -23.31 -1.22 11.15
CA ASP A 100 -21.95 -1.15 10.63
C ASP A 100 -21.81 -2.00 9.36
N LEU A 101 -21.03 -1.48 8.41
CA LEU A 101 -20.75 -2.14 7.14
C LEU A 101 -19.38 -2.83 7.20
N LEU A 102 -19.29 -4.05 6.70
CA LEU A 102 -18.05 -4.80 6.58
C LEU A 102 -17.59 -4.83 5.11
N LEU A 103 -16.35 -4.40 4.87
CA LEU A 103 -15.71 -4.53 3.56
C LEU A 103 -15.17 -5.95 3.38
N VAL A 104 -15.54 -6.54 2.26
CA VAL A 104 -15.12 -7.88 1.84
C VAL A 104 -14.27 -7.70 0.58
N PRO A 105 -12.94 -7.51 0.73
CA PRO A 105 -12.06 -7.26 -0.41
C PRO A 105 -11.75 -8.52 -1.22
N PRO A 106 -11.38 -8.36 -2.51
CA PRO A 106 -11.02 -9.47 -3.39
C PRO A 106 -9.58 -9.99 -3.19
N PHE A 107 -8.87 -9.48 -2.18
CA PHE A 107 -7.49 -9.80 -1.85
C PHE A 107 -7.38 -10.28 -0.39
N PRO A 108 -6.26 -10.94 0.00
CA PRO A 108 -6.01 -11.34 1.38
C PRO A 108 -6.10 -10.17 2.37
N ARG A 109 -6.41 -10.46 3.64
CA ARG A 109 -6.42 -9.47 4.73
C ARG A 109 -5.11 -8.70 4.75
N ILE A 110 -5.18 -7.40 5.04
CA ILE A 110 -3.98 -6.58 5.15
C ILE A 110 -3.32 -6.81 6.51
N GLU A 111 -2.00 -6.82 6.50
CA GLU A 111 -1.21 -6.86 7.72
C GLU A 111 -1.03 -5.43 8.25
N VAL A 112 -1.23 -5.26 9.56
CA VAL A 112 -1.07 -3.98 10.27
C VAL A 112 -0.18 -4.15 11.49
N THR A 113 0.43 -3.06 11.96
CA THR A 113 1.20 -3.05 13.21
C THR A 113 1.02 -1.72 13.91
N ARG A 114 1.01 -1.73 15.26
CA ARG A 114 1.10 -0.50 16.05
C ARG A 114 2.52 0.03 15.96
N TRP A 115 2.69 1.30 15.59
CA TRP A 115 4.03 1.89 15.46
C TRP A 115 4.05 3.38 15.81
N ARG A 116 5.17 3.85 16.36
CA ARG A 116 5.46 5.28 16.55
C ARG A 116 6.27 5.79 15.38
N CYS A 117 5.65 6.59 14.52
CA CYS A 117 6.33 7.10 13.33
C CYS A 117 7.42 8.11 13.72
N LYS A 118 8.54 8.05 13.02
CA LYS A 118 9.59 9.07 13.12
C LYS A 118 9.10 10.34 12.42
N LEU A 119 9.15 11.47 13.12
CA LEU A 119 8.71 12.74 12.56
C LEU A 119 9.71 13.23 11.52
N ARG A 120 9.19 13.75 10.42
CA ARG A 120 9.97 14.28 9.30
C ARG A 120 9.54 15.69 8.97
N ASP A 121 10.47 16.47 8.46
CA ASP A 121 10.18 17.78 7.90
C ASP A 121 9.59 17.65 6.48
N SER A 122 9.31 18.79 5.84
CA SER A 122 8.83 18.83 4.45
C SER A 122 9.84 18.28 3.44
N THR A 123 11.14 18.30 3.76
CA THR A 123 12.21 17.74 2.92
C THR A 123 12.25 16.20 2.99
N GLY A 124 11.71 15.63 4.07
CA GLY A 124 11.76 14.22 4.41
C GLY A 124 12.91 13.87 5.37
N ALA A 125 13.71 14.84 5.79
CA ALA A 125 14.71 14.66 6.83
C ALA A 125 14.06 14.43 8.19
N ALA A 126 14.77 13.73 9.08
CA ALA A 126 14.33 13.52 10.45
C ALA A 126 14.17 14.87 11.17
N LYS A 127 13.04 15.12 11.82
CA LYS A 127 12.97 16.22 12.78
C LYS A 127 13.84 15.87 13.98
N LEU A 128 14.71 16.79 14.37
CA LEU A 128 15.59 16.64 15.52
C LEU A 128 15.12 17.57 16.64
N SER A 129 15.31 17.14 17.88
CA SER A 129 15.18 18.00 19.06
C SER A 129 16.35 18.99 19.13
N GLU A 130 16.27 19.95 20.06
CA GLU A 130 17.38 20.90 20.34
C GLU A 130 18.70 20.17 20.66
N GLY A 131 18.63 18.97 21.26
CA GLY A 131 19.78 18.11 21.54
C GLY A 131 20.26 17.24 20.37
N GLY A 132 19.73 17.46 19.16
CA GLY A 132 20.09 16.68 17.96
C GLY A 132 19.53 15.25 17.93
N LEU A 133 18.56 14.92 18.79
CA LEU A 133 17.97 13.58 18.85
C LEU A 133 16.73 13.50 17.96
N GLU A 134 16.52 12.35 17.34
CA GLU A 134 15.36 12.14 16.45
C GLU A 134 14.04 12.19 17.22
N LEU A 135 13.08 12.91 16.66
CA LEU A 135 11.74 13.04 17.21
C LEU A 135 10.80 11.99 16.62
N TYR A 136 9.95 11.43 17.49
CA TYR A 136 8.91 10.46 17.13
C TYR A 136 7.54 11.01 17.50
N SER A 137 6.50 10.54 16.83
CA SER A 137 5.12 10.81 17.24
C SER A 137 4.89 10.33 18.68
N GLN A 138 4.14 11.12 19.43
CA GLN A 138 3.79 10.82 20.82
C GLN A 138 2.89 9.56 20.91
N GLU A 139 2.04 9.37 19.91
CA GLU A 139 1.04 8.30 19.89
C GLU A 139 1.48 7.14 19.01
N GLU A 140 1.09 5.93 19.43
CA GLU A 140 1.13 4.77 18.55
C GLU A 140 -0.11 4.75 17.67
N ARG A 141 0.10 4.47 16.39
CA ARG A 141 -0.99 4.36 15.41
C ARG A 141 -0.87 3.06 14.62
N TRP A 142 -1.96 2.64 14.01
CA TRP A 142 -1.98 1.47 13.13
C TRP A 142 -1.38 1.83 11.78
N PHE A 143 -0.35 1.12 11.36
CA PHE A 143 0.25 1.28 10.04
C PHE A 143 0.10 -0.01 9.23
N SER A 144 -0.22 0.13 7.95
CA SER A 144 -0.31 -1.01 7.04
C SER A 144 1.03 -1.37 6.41
N PHE A 145 1.30 -2.66 6.25
CA PHE A 145 2.38 -3.16 5.39
C PHE A 145 1.99 -3.16 3.89
N ASP A 146 0.70 -3.05 3.58
CA ASP A 146 0.12 -3.17 2.25
C ASP A 146 -0.65 -1.90 1.82
N ASN A 147 0.07 -0.79 1.65
CA ASN A 147 -0.53 0.51 1.33
C ASN A 147 -1.43 0.55 0.09
N ARG A 148 -1.20 -0.33 -0.90
CA ARG A 148 -2.06 -0.44 -2.09
C ARG A 148 -3.44 -1.01 -1.75
N ARG A 149 -3.49 -2.08 -0.96
CA ARG A 149 -4.72 -2.70 -0.50
C ARG A 149 -5.48 -1.75 0.44
N LEU A 150 -4.75 -1.09 1.35
CA LEU A 150 -5.32 -0.06 2.22
C LEU A 150 -5.97 1.09 1.41
N CYS A 151 -5.33 1.55 0.33
CA CYS A 151 -5.88 2.60 -0.52
C CYS A 151 -7.23 2.19 -1.13
N CYS A 152 -7.37 0.93 -1.60
CA CYS A 152 -8.64 0.40 -2.08
C CYS A 152 -9.69 0.35 -0.97
N LEU A 153 -9.33 -0.13 0.24
CA LEU A 153 -10.24 -0.20 1.38
C LEU A 153 -10.74 1.18 1.82
N GLN A 154 -9.85 2.17 1.90
CA GLN A 154 -10.24 3.55 2.23
C GLN A 154 -11.14 4.18 1.16
N ARG A 155 -10.86 3.95 -0.13
CA ARG A 155 -11.72 4.40 -1.23
C ARG A 155 -13.12 3.78 -1.15
N ALA A 156 -13.20 2.48 -0.90
CA ALA A 156 -14.48 1.79 -0.73
C ALA A 156 -15.25 2.32 0.49
N ALA A 157 -14.58 2.48 1.63
CA ALA A 157 -15.19 3.05 2.83
C ALA A 157 -15.71 4.49 2.61
N ALA A 158 -14.98 5.31 1.85
CA ALA A 158 -15.37 6.69 1.56
C ALA A 158 -16.69 6.79 0.78
N GLN A 159 -17.02 5.80 -0.05
CA GLN A 159 -18.29 5.75 -0.80
C GLN A 159 -19.52 5.55 0.12
N HIS A 160 -19.31 5.07 1.34
CA HIS A 160 -20.37 4.81 2.31
C HIS A 160 -20.39 5.81 3.47
N TRP A 161 -19.50 6.80 3.47
CA TRP A 161 -19.50 7.87 4.48
C TRP A 161 -20.86 8.61 4.50
N PRO A 162 -21.47 8.88 5.68
CA PRO A 162 -20.91 8.82 7.04
C PRO A 162 -21.18 7.50 7.80
N LYS A 163 -21.60 6.43 7.13
CA LYS A 163 -21.80 5.14 7.81
C LYS A 163 -20.47 4.60 8.30
N LYS A 164 -20.50 3.91 9.45
CA LYS A 164 -19.32 3.24 9.97
C LYS A 164 -19.02 2.01 9.11
N VAL A 165 -17.79 1.98 8.60
CA VAL A 165 -17.28 0.92 7.74
C VAL A 165 -16.04 0.32 8.37
N CYS A 166 -16.02 -1.01 8.45
CA CYS A 166 -14.97 -1.81 9.05
C CYS A 166 -14.36 -2.77 8.02
N CYS A 167 -13.16 -3.28 8.31
CA CYS A 167 -12.52 -4.34 7.55
C CYS A 167 -11.73 -5.26 8.49
N GLU A 168 -11.60 -6.53 8.10
CA GLU A 168 -10.74 -7.49 8.80
C GLU A 168 -9.27 -7.24 8.45
N VAL A 169 -8.42 -7.21 9.47
CA VAL A 169 -6.97 -7.03 9.35
C VAL A 169 -6.24 -8.03 10.24
N VAL A 170 -4.98 -8.30 9.93
CA VAL A 170 -4.11 -9.16 10.75
C VAL A 170 -3.11 -8.29 11.48
N GLU A 171 -3.11 -8.33 12.80
CA GLU A 171 -2.09 -7.66 13.60
C GLU A 171 -0.78 -8.45 13.56
N ILE A 172 0.29 -7.75 13.20
CA ILE A 172 1.66 -8.21 13.34
C ILE A 172 2.27 -7.51 14.57
N PRO A 173 2.46 -8.25 15.67
CA PRO A 173 3.15 -7.73 16.84
C PRO A 173 4.52 -7.15 16.48
N GLN A 174 4.92 -6.05 17.12
CA GLN A 174 6.21 -5.39 16.85
C GLN A 174 7.42 -6.35 17.02
N THR A 175 7.30 -7.34 17.90
CA THR A 175 8.32 -8.37 18.13
C THR A 175 8.53 -9.30 16.92
N LEU A 176 7.49 -9.48 16.10
CA LEU A 176 7.51 -10.30 14.89
C LEU A 176 7.74 -9.46 13.63
N ALA A 177 7.39 -8.17 13.66
CA ALA A 177 7.61 -7.24 12.56
C ALA A 177 9.10 -7.17 12.21
N ARG A 178 9.46 -7.56 10.98
CA ARG A 178 10.86 -7.57 10.56
C ARG A 178 11.36 -6.13 10.54
N THR A 179 12.51 -5.86 11.17
CA THR A 179 13.11 -4.51 11.19
C THR A 179 13.26 -3.91 9.79
N ARG A 180 13.43 -4.73 8.75
CA ARG A 180 13.52 -4.28 7.36
C ARG A 180 12.21 -3.67 6.83
N GLU A 181 11.06 -4.18 7.24
CA GLU A 181 9.75 -3.64 6.81
C GLU A 181 9.45 -2.34 7.53
N LEU A 182 9.75 -2.26 8.83
CA LEU A 182 9.61 -1.04 9.62
C LEU A 182 10.50 0.09 9.11
N ARG A 183 11.68 -0.22 8.55
CA ARG A 183 12.54 0.79 7.89
C ARG A 183 11.90 1.42 6.64
N LYS A 184 10.90 0.79 6.04
CA LYS A 184 10.16 1.34 4.91
C LYS A 184 9.12 2.36 5.35
N PHE A 185 8.95 2.58 6.66
CA PHE A 185 7.98 3.52 7.20
C PHE A 185 8.54 4.93 7.01
N ASP A 186 8.21 5.51 5.87
CA ASP A 186 8.71 6.79 5.37
C ASP A 186 7.54 7.67 4.94
N THR A 187 6.71 8.00 5.92
CA THR A 187 5.57 8.90 5.75
C THR A 187 6.00 10.31 6.10
N ARG A 188 5.63 11.28 5.27
CA ARG A 188 5.91 12.71 5.53
C ARG A 188 4.76 13.42 6.25
N ASN A 189 3.59 12.79 6.25
CA ASN A 189 2.30 13.35 6.59
C ASN A 189 1.55 12.43 7.55
N THR A 190 2.30 11.83 8.48
CA THR A 190 1.81 10.87 9.48
C THR A 190 1.04 9.67 8.89
N GLY A 191 1.13 9.43 7.58
CA GLY A 191 0.41 8.36 6.90
C GLY A 191 -1.08 8.64 6.61
N LEU A 192 -1.53 9.91 6.69
CA LEU A 192 -2.93 10.30 6.45
C LEU A 192 -3.31 10.49 4.97
N SER A 193 -2.32 10.50 4.09
CA SER A 193 -2.50 10.65 2.63
C SER A 193 -1.37 9.93 1.91
N VAL A 194 -1.58 9.58 0.64
CA VAL A 194 -0.61 8.88 -0.18
C VAL A 194 -0.63 9.43 -1.61
N LEU A 195 0.53 9.43 -2.26
CA LEU A 195 0.64 9.69 -3.70
C LEU A 195 0.48 8.38 -4.47
N VAL A 196 -0.48 8.31 -5.38
CA VAL A 196 -0.75 7.16 -6.24
C VAL A 196 -0.16 7.44 -7.62
N GLY A 197 0.83 6.64 -8.01
CA GLY A 197 1.50 6.78 -9.30
C GLY A 197 2.90 6.17 -9.30
N ARG A 198 3.53 6.12 -10.48
CA ARG A 198 4.92 5.67 -10.62
C ARG A 198 5.87 6.73 -10.05
N ARG A 199 7.15 6.40 -9.87
CA ARG A 199 8.11 7.34 -9.26
C ARG A 199 8.36 8.57 -10.15
N ASP A 200 8.32 8.35 -11.43
CA ASP A 200 8.54 9.27 -12.55
C ASP A 200 7.27 9.98 -13.01
N ASP A 201 6.10 9.68 -12.44
CA ASP A 201 4.88 10.42 -12.74
C ASP A 201 5.02 11.88 -12.33
N PRO A 202 4.89 12.84 -13.28
CA PRO A 202 5.03 14.26 -13.00
C PRO A 202 3.83 14.80 -12.19
N ASN A 203 2.67 14.14 -12.31
CA ASN A 203 1.45 14.51 -11.62
C ASN A 203 0.79 13.28 -10.97
N PRO A 204 1.38 12.72 -9.89
CA PRO A 204 0.78 11.61 -9.19
C PRO A 204 -0.51 12.05 -8.50
N GLU A 205 -1.52 11.20 -8.51
CA GLU A 205 -2.78 11.46 -7.81
C GLU A 205 -2.53 11.49 -6.30
N LYS A 206 -2.94 12.56 -5.62
CA LYS A 206 -2.88 12.62 -4.15
C LYS A 206 -4.20 12.11 -3.57
N TRP A 207 -4.15 10.98 -2.87
CA TRP A 207 -5.29 10.41 -2.16
C TRP A 207 -5.26 10.77 -0.67
N CYS A 208 -6.34 11.36 -0.17
CA CYS A 208 -6.58 11.59 1.26
C CYS A 208 -8.07 11.39 1.54
N TRP A 209 -8.41 10.42 2.40
CA TRP A 209 -9.82 10.06 2.62
C TRP A 209 -10.63 11.24 3.19
N ARG A 210 -10.04 12.09 4.04
CA ARG A 210 -10.72 13.26 4.61
C ARG A 210 -11.17 14.23 3.52
N THR A 211 -10.26 14.55 2.60
CA THR A 211 -10.55 15.42 1.47
C THR A 211 -11.65 14.83 0.59
N GLU A 212 -11.65 13.51 0.37
CA GLU A 212 -12.68 12.84 -0.43
C GLU A 212 -14.07 12.99 0.20
N VAL A 213 -14.19 12.81 1.52
CA VAL A 213 -15.48 12.91 2.22
C VAL A 213 -15.87 14.35 2.59
N GLY A 214 -15.15 15.35 2.08
CA GLY A 214 -15.42 16.77 2.34
C GLY A 214 -15.07 17.24 3.75
N ILE A 215 -14.27 16.48 4.48
CA ILE A 215 -13.73 16.88 5.79
C ILE A 215 -12.41 17.61 5.54
N GLN A 216 -12.26 18.79 6.15
CA GLN A 216 -10.99 19.49 6.10
C GLN A 216 -9.91 18.59 6.72
N PRO A 217 -8.80 18.31 6.00
CA PRO A 217 -7.69 17.60 6.60
C PRO A 217 -7.25 18.40 7.83
N PRO A 218 -6.78 17.71 8.89
CA PRO A 218 -6.18 18.45 9.99
C PRO A 218 -5.10 19.34 9.37
N GLU A 219 -5.08 20.61 9.77
CA GLU A 219 -3.89 21.43 9.55
C GLU A 219 -2.69 20.60 10.00
N PRO A 220 -1.52 20.73 9.35
CA PRO A 220 -0.33 20.04 9.80
C PRO A 220 -0.01 20.55 11.21
N GLU A 221 -0.63 19.92 12.21
CA GLU A 221 -0.40 20.18 13.60
C GLU A 221 1.10 20.05 13.77
N GLN A 222 1.70 21.02 14.44
CA GLN A 222 3.09 20.93 14.83
C GLN A 222 3.15 19.82 15.87
N GLU A 223 3.14 18.57 15.40
CA GLU A 223 3.09 17.39 16.24
C GLU A 223 4.34 17.45 17.12
N ILE A 224 4.09 17.61 18.42
CA ILE A 224 5.15 17.73 19.41
C ILE A 224 5.79 16.35 19.51
N GLY A 225 6.98 16.25 18.94
CA GLY A 225 7.72 15.01 18.94
C GLY A 225 8.25 14.67 20.33
N VAL A 226 8.28 13.39 20.64
CA VAL A 226 8.95 12.86 21.83
C VAL A 226 10.27 12.20 21.44
N VAL A 227 11.29 12.37 22.28
CA VAL A 227 12.55 11.62 22.18
C VAL A 227 12.34 10.27 22.85
N LEU A 228 12.64 9.17 22.14
CA LEU A 228 12.54 7.83 22.71
C LEU A 228 13.87 7.43 23.40
N PRO A 229 13.86 7.16 24.72
CA PRO A 229 15.05 6.68 25.42
C PRO A 229 15.55 5.35 24.85
N GLY A 230 16.87 5.21 24.67
CA GLY A 230 17.50 3.94 24.26
C GLY A 230 17.66 3.72 22.74
N LEU A 231 17.01 4.54 21.91
CA LEU A 231 17.25 4.54 20.46
C LEU A 231 18.47 5.43 20.13
N ARG A 232 19.67 4.85 20.23
CA ARG A 232 20.88 5.56 19.78
C ARG A 232 20.80 5.82 18.27
N HIS A 233 21.04 7.06 17.86
CA HIS A 233 21.14 7.43 16.46
C HIS A 233 22.21 6.56 15.78
N ARG A 234 21.78 5.65 14.90
CA ARG A 234 22.67 4.69 14.22
C ARG A 234 23.47 5.30 13.05
N GLY A 235 23.31 6.60 12.79
CA GLY A 235 23.63 7.20 11.49
C GLY A 235 24.78 8.19 11.44
N GLY A 236 25.34 8.64 12.55
CA GLY A 236 26.48 9.55 12.54
C GLY A 236 27.77 8.80 12.78
N ARG A 237 28.44 8.32 11.72
CA ARG A 237 29.91 8.32 11.80
C ARG A 237 30.25 9.79 12.00
N PRO A 238 30.88 10.19 13.12
CA PRO A 238 31.21 11.59 13.35
C PRO A 238 31.88 12.09 12.08
N GLN A 239 31.30 13.11 11.46
CA GLN A 239 31.98 13.81 10.38
C GLN A 239 33.14 14.50 11.09
N GLU A 240 34.24 13.76 11.27
CA GLU A 240 35.51 14.31 11.73
C GLU A 240 35.78 15.48 10.80
N SER A 241 35.63 16.68 11.37
CA SER A 241 35.96 17.93 10.74
C SER A 241 37.41 17.86 10.30
N GLU A 242 37.60 17.54 9.02
CA GLU A 242 38.54 18.11 8.06
C GLU A 242 39.82 18.79 8.61
N GLN A 243 40.51 18.16 9.57
CA GLN A 243 41.84 18.54 10.03
C GLN A 243 42.75 17.32 9.95
N GLY A 244 43.11 16.93 8.73
CA GLY A 244 44.02 15.80 8.55
C GLY A 244 44.06 15.26 7.13
N HIS A 245 44.44 16.11 6.18
CA HIS A 245 44.75 15.70 4.81
C HIS A 245 46.02 14.84 4.81
N LEU A 246 45.89 13.53 5.05
CA LEU A 246 46.95 12.57 4.76
C LEU A 246 46.74 11.97 3.35
N PRO A 247 47.71 12.11 2.44
CA PRO A 247 47.58 11.60 1.08
C PRO A 247 47.65 10.08 1.08
N PHE A 248 46.50 9.42 0.98
CA PHE A 248 46.45 7.98 0.73
C PHE A 248 46.89 7.71 -0.71
N LYS A 249 48.14 7.26 -0.86
CA LYS A 249 48.72 6.81 -2.13
C LYS A 249 47.87 5.67 -2.72
N ARG A 250 47.13 6.00 -3.77
CA ARG A 250 46.33 5.09 -4.57
C ARG A 250 47.26 4.21 -5.42
N ASN A 251 47.57 3.01 -4.94
CA ASN A 251 48.25 2.00 -5.76
C ASN A 251 47.30 1.56 -6.88
N GLY A 252 47.54 2.09 -8.08
CA GLY A 252 46.87 1.67 -9.30
C GLY A 252 47.31 0.27 -9.71
N ARG A 253 46.40 -0.70 -9.59
CA ARG A 253 46.51 -1.98 -10.29
C ARG A 253 45.56 -1.94 -11.49
N ARG A 254 46.08 -1.36 -12.59
CA ARG A 254 45.55 -1.55 -13.96
C ARG A 254 45.45 -3.05 -14.21
N ARG A 255 44.24 -3.58 -14.33
CA ARG A 255 43.99 -4.86 -14.98
C ARG A 255 43.45 -4.54 -16.36
N SER A 256 44.32 -4.68 -17.33
CA SER A 256 44.09 -4.49 -18.76
C SER A 256 42.93 -5.36 -19.23
N GLN A 257 42.07 -4.74 -20.03
CA GLN A 257 41.17 -5.38 -20.97
C GLN A 257 42.01 -6.17 -21.97
N GLN A 258 41.63 -7.42 -22.22
CA GLN A 258 42.01 -8.11 -23.43
C GLN A 258 40.70 -8.39 -24.18
N GLU A 259 40.59 -7.70 -25.30
CA GLU A 259 39.62 -7.95 -26.37
C GLU A 259 39.84 -9.38 -26.87
N GLU A 260 38.76 -10.13 -27.02
CA GLU A 260 38.73 -11.24 -27.97
C GLU A 260 37.36 -11.25 -28.64
N GLU A 261 37.32 -10.58 -29.79
CA GLU A 261 36.36 -10.88 -30.85
C GLU A 261 36.57 -12.33 -31.29
N THR A 262 35.54 -13.16 -31.18
CA THR A 262 35.33 -14.23 -32.16
C THR A 262 33.86 -14.28 -32.53
N ALA A 263 33.61 -13.91 -33.78
CA ALA A 263 32.39 -14.22 -34.50
C ALA A 263 32.25 -15.74 -34.68
N GLY A 264 31.03 -16.26 -34.63
CA GLY A 264 30.73 -17.54 -35.26
C GLY A 264 29.63 -18.38 -34.64
N SER A 265 28.45 -18.28 -35.27
CA SER A 265 27.73 -19.45 -35.81
C SER A 265 26.96 -20.41 -34.88
N SER A 266 25.64 -20.35 -35.11
CA SER A 266 24.72 -21.49 -35.31
C SER A 266 24.13 -22.25 -34.11
N PHE A 267 22.79 -22.33 -34.16
CA PHE A 267 21.95 -23.51 -34.01
C PHE A 267 21.99 -24.35 -32.72
N GLY A 268 20.80 -24.52 -32.14
CA GLY A 268 20.49 -25.57 -31.15
C GLY A 268 19.65 -25.04 -30.00
N ALA A 269 18.33 -24.83 -30.16
CA ALA A 269 17.34 -25.87 -29.88
C ALA A 269 17.66 -26.69 -28.62
N LEU A 270 17.21 -26.23 -27.45
CA LEU A 270 16.93 -27.09 -26.30
C LEU A 270 15.62 -26.64 -25.65
N ARG A 271 14.55 -27.24 -26.17
CA ARG A 271 13.37 -27.60 -25.39
C ARG A 271 13.81 -28.50 -24.23
N GLY A 272 13.16 -28.35 -23.08
CA GLY A 272 12.87 -29.50 -22.22
C GLY A 272 13.30 -29.35 -20.78
N LEU A 273 12.28 -29.54 -19.92
CA LEU A 273 12.37 -30.14 -18.59
C LEU A 273 12.92 -29.22 -17.50
N LEU A 274 11.99 -28.68 -16.71
CA LEU A 274 11.89 -29.01 -15.28
C LEU A 274 10.51 -28.57 -14.77
N SER A 275 9.51 -29.37 -15.16
CA SER A 275 8.28 -29.59 -14.42
C SER A 275 8.60 -30.46 -13.21
N ASN A 276 8.49 -29.92 -12.00
CA ASN A 276 8.39 -30.72 -10.77
C ASN A 276 7.68 -29.91 -9.68
N TRP A 277 6.36 -29.89 -9.75
CA TRP A 277 5.48 -29.52 -8.64
C TRP A 277 4.63 -30.76 -8.31
N PRO A 278 4.71 -31.30 -7.07
CA PRO A 278 4.01 -32.52 -6.72
C PRO A 278 2.52 -32.26 -6.43
N GLY A 279 1.68 -32.96 -7.20
CA GLY A 279 0.61 -33.82 -6.69
C GLY A 279 -0.52 -33.19 -5.90
N TRP A 280 -1.58 -32.78 -6.60
CA TRP A 280 -2.93 -32.75 -6.02
C TRP A 280 -3.45 -34.19 -5.89
N GLY A 281 -3.59 -34.65 -4.65
CA GLY A 281 -4.26 -35.89 -4.30
C GLY A 281 -5.75 -35.77 -4.55
N SER A 282 -6.24 -36.57 -5.50
CA SER A 282 -7.65 -36.86 -5.73
C SER A 282 -8.14 -37.82 -4.64
N ALA A 283 -9.11 -37.40 -3.82
CA ALA A 283 -9.92 -38.30 -3.02
C ALA A 283 -11.34 -38.30 -3.59
N ARG A 284 -11.69 -39.41 -4.26
CA ARG A 284 -13.06 -39.94 -4.35
C ARG A 284 -13.03 -41.26 -3.61
N VAL A 285 -13.87 -41.45 -2.60
CA VAL A 285 -15.18 -42.13 -2.63
C VAL A 285 -15.85 -41.80 -1.30
#